data_AF-A0A512SVL6-F1
#
_entry.id   AF-A0A512SVL6-F1
#
_cell.length_a   1.000
_cell.length_b   1.000
_cell.length_c   1.000
_cell.angle_alpha   90.00
_cell.angle_beta   90.00
_cell.angle_gamma   90.00
#
_symmetry.space_group_name_H-M   'P 1'
#
loop_
_entity.id
_entity.type
_entity.pdbx_description
1 polymer ?
#
loop_
_entity_poly.entity_id
_entity_poly.type
_entity_poly.pdbx_seq_one_letter_code
_entity_poly.pdbx_strand_id
1 'polypeptide(L)'
;MSLSDPGPPDAASAAARLRFETVYDATYAAVLRFAQRRVHPSHAEDVAADVFVVAWRRIADVPREPDEARAWLFGVARRLLLASQRADQRRHALTLRIADDQVTGRLGSGVDADLVLHHVDLARAWRLLSPVHQESLALVVWDDLTSPQAAEVLGISAVAFRLRLSRARRALRRHLEPGTSPTTTTTTTTTDRAQQRSTR
;
A
#
# COMPACT_ATOMS: atom_id res chain seq x y z
N MET A 1 -3.62 62.84 2.36
CA MET A 1 -4.33 61.67 1.81
C MET A 1 -3.49 61.11 0.67
N SER A 2 -2.51 60.27 0.99
CA SER A 2 -1.75 59.48 0.01
C SER A 2 -1.99 58.02 0.35
N LEU A 3 -2.80 57.36 -0.47
CA LEU A 3 -2.88 55.91 -0.52
C LEU A 3 -1.54 55.43 -1.09
N SER A 4 -0.71 54.85 -0.23
CA SER A 4 0.36 53.94 -0.66
C SER A 4 -0.33 52.80 -1.38
N ASP A 5 -0.21 52.77 -2.70
CA ASP A 5 -0.57 51.60 -3.51
C ASP A 5 0.32 50.44 -3.03
N PRO A 6 -0.24 49.36 -2.46
CA PRO A 6 0.55 48.16 -2.22
C PRO A 6 0.94 47.64 -3.60
N GLY A 7 2.23 47.73 -3.93
CA GLY A 7 2.78 47.18 -5.18
C GLY A 7 2.26 45.75 -5.42
N PRO A 8 2.19 45.30 -6.69
CA PRO A 8 1.53 44.06 -7.06
C PRO A 8 1.95 42.93 -6.11
N PRO A 9 1.01 42.13 -5.57
CA PRO A 9 1.32 41.09 -4.60
C PRO A 9 2.50 40.27 -5.13
N ASP A 10 3.56 40.17 -4.33
CA ASP A 10 4.87 39.62 -4.69
C ASP A 10 4.73 38.53 -5.75
N ALA A 11 5.20 38.81 -6.98
CA ALA A 11 5.02 37.92 -8.12
C ALA A 11 5.59 36.51 -7.84
N ALA A 12 6.57 36.39 -6.94
CA ALA A 12 7.08 35.10 -6.48
C ALA A 12 6.04 34.33 -5.64
N SER A 13 5.28 35.01 -4.79
CA SER A 13 4.17 34.44 -4.03
C SER A 13 3.00 34.03 -4.94
N ALA A 14 2.68 34.85 -5.94
CA ALA A 14 1.66 34.52 -6.94
C ALA A 14 2.04 33.29 -7.78
N ALA A 15 3.29 33.21 -8.24
CA ALA A 15 3.80 32.06 -9.00
C ALA A 15 3.83 30.77 -8.14
N ALA A 16 4.23 30.87 -6.87
CA ALA A 16 4.20 29.76 -5.93
C ALA A 16 2.76 29.25 -5.70
N ARG A 17 1.80 30.17 -5.56
CA ARG A 17 0.37 29.85 -5.44
C ARG A 17 -0.18 29.12 -6.66
N LEU A 18 0.04 29.66 -7.86
CA LEU A 18 -0.43 29.02 -9.10
C LEU A 18 0.17 27.62 -9.29
N ARG A 19 1.46 27.47 -8.96
CA ARG A 19 2.12 26.16 -9.00
C ARG A 19 1.50 25.19 -8.00
N PHE A 20 1.23 25.64 -6.78
CA PHE A 20 0.58 24.81 -5.77
C PHE A 20 -0.83 24.39 -6.21
N GLU A 21 -1.64 25.33 -6.70
CA GLU A 21 -2.99 25.06 -7.22
C GLU A 21 -2.93 24.00 -8.34
N THR A 22 -2.01 24.14 -9.29
CA THR A 22 -1.80 23.16 -10.37
C THR A 22 -1.47 21.77 -9.83
N VAL A 23 -0.56 21.68 -8.87
CA VAL A 23 -0.18 20.39 -8.24
C VAL A 23 -1.36 19.81 -7.46
N TYR A 24 -2.05 20.65 -6.69
CA TYR A 24 -3.20 20.25 -5.87
C TYR A 24 -4.30 19.66 -6.75
N ASP A 25 -4.74 20.38 -7.78
CA ASP A 25 -5.82 19.95 -8.67
C ASP A 25 -5.47 18.65 -9.41
N ALA A 26 -4.21 18.51 -9.82
CA ALA A 26 -3.74 17.32 -10.52
C ALA A 26 -3.62 16.07 -9.61
N THR A 27 -3.34 16.25 -8.31
CA THR A 27 -2.89 15.14 -7.46
C THR A 27 -3.75 14.86 -6.22
N TYR A 28 -4.63 15.78 -5.81
CA TYR A 28 -5.41 15.66 -4.57
C TYR A 28 -6.17 14.35 -4.49
N ALA A 29 -6.90 13.98 -5.55
CA ALA A 29 -7.68 12.75 -5.57
C ALA A 29 -6.80 11.50 -5.46
N ALA A 30 -5.57 11.53 -6.00
CA ALA A 30 -4.63 10.42 -5.88
C ALA A 30 -4.06 10.29 -4.47
N VAL A 31 -3.71 11.42 -3.84
CA VAL A 31 -3.23 11.48 -2.44
C VAL A 31 -4.32 11.02 -1.47
N LEU A 32 -5.56 11.46 -1.67
CA LEU A 32 -6.69 11.04 -0.85
C LEU A 32 -6.93 9.52 -0.96
N ARG A 33 -6.95 8.97 -2.18
CA ARG A 33 -7.07 7.50 -2.38
C ARG A 33 -5.89 6.73 -1.77
N PHE A 34 -4.68 7.29 -1.84
CA PHE A 34 -3.50 6.71 -1.21
C PHE A 34 -3.68 6.60 0.31
N ALA A 35 -4.20 7.66 0.94
CA ALA A 35 -4.48 7.71 2.37
C ALA A 35 -5.65 6.77 2.76
N GLN A 36 -6.78 6.80 2.05
CA GLN A 36 -7.94 5.95 2.29
C GLN A 36 -7.62 4.45 2.28
N ARG A 37 -6.63 4.03 1.49
CA ARG A 37 -6.16 2.63 1.44
C ARG A 37 -5.29 2.22 2.64
N ARG A 38 -4.87 3.16 3.48
CA ARG A 38 -3.85 2.96 4.52
C ARG A 38 -4.29 3.38 5.93
N VAL A 39 -5.31 4.23 6.05
CA VAL A 39 -5.87 4.66 7.33
C VAL A 39 -7.38 4.48 7.37
N HIS A 40 -7.96 4.55 8.58
CA HIS A 40 -9.41 4.59 8.73
C HIS A 40 -9.99 5.77 7.93
N PRO A 41 -11.14 5.63 7.25
CA PRO A 41 -11.70 6.67 6.39
C PRO A 41 -11.85 8.04 7.04
N SER A 42 -12.12 8.09 8.35
CA SER A 42 -12.23 9.34 9.13
C SER A 42 -10.94 10.15 9.23
N HIS A 43 -9.78 9.58 8.92
CA HIS A 43 -8.47 10.24 9.01
C HIS A 43 -7.85 10.51 7.63
N ALA A 44 -8.45 10.02 6.55
CA ALA A 44 -7.83 10.10 5.24
C ALA A 44 -7.75 11.54 4.71
N GLU A 45 -8.79 12.35 4.96
CA GLU A 45 -8.82 13.76 4.58
C GLU A 45 -7.80 14.58 5.37
N ASP A 46 -7.67 14.32 6.68
CA ASP A 46 -6.65 14.98 7.53
C ASP A 46 -5.24 14.69 7.01
N VAL A 47 -4.94 13.43 6.69
CA VAL A 47 -3.64 13.04 6.13
C VAL A 47 -3.40 13.75 4.79
N ALA A 48 -4.41 13.82 3.92
CA ALA A 48 -4.29 14.53 2.65
C ALA A 48 -4.01 16.04 2.88
N ALA A 49 -4.74 16.67 3.80
CA ALA A 49 -4.54 18.07 4.16
C ALA A 49 -3.10 18.31 4.66
N ASP A 50 -2.60 17.48 5.57
CA ASP A 50 -1.23 17.58 6.09
C ASP A 50 -0.18 17.44 4.98
N VAL A 51 -0.39 16.52 4.02
CA VAL A 51 0.49 16.36 2.86
C VAL A 51 0.55 17.66 2.05
N PHE A 52 -0.58 18.29 1.79
CA PHE A 52 -0.63 19.54 1.02
C PHE A 52 -0.12 20.74 1.81
N VAL A 53 -0.23 20.76 3.13
CA VAL A 53 0.46 21.76 3.98
C VAL A 53 1.98 21.63 3.84
N VAL A 54 2.51 20.40 3.84
CA VAL A 54 3.94 20.17 3.59
C VAL A 54 4.33 20.56 2.17
N ALA A 55 3.51 20.21 1.18
CA ALA A 55 3.74 20.57 -0.22
C ALA A 55 3.76 22.09 -0.42
N TRP A 56 2.87 22.84 0.23
CA TRP A 56 2.88 24.31 0.21
C TRP A 56 4.19 24.88 0.77
N ARG A 57 4.61 24.41 1.96
CA ARG A 57 5.85 24.86 2.60
C ARG A 57 7.10 24.53 1.80
N ARG A 58 7.05 23.48 0.98
CA ARG A 58 8.16 22.97 0.18
C ARG A 58 7.86 23.03 -1.31
N ILE A 59 7.05 23.98 -1.75
CA ILE A 59 6.57 24.01 -3.14
C ILE A 59 7.72 24.06 -4.13
N ALA A 60 8.84 24.71 -3.76
CA ALA A 60 10.08 24.72 -4.52
C ALA A 60 10.60 23.31 -4.87
N ASP A 61 10.54 22.38 -3.91
CA ASP A 61 11.08 21.02 -3.98
C ASP A 61 10.16 20.04 -4.72
N VAL A 62 8.87 20.38 -4.89
CA VAL A 62 7.90 19.49 -5.54
C VAL A 62 8.27 19.36 -7.03
N PRO A 63 8.46 18.16 -7.60
CA PRO A 63 8.74 18.03 -9.02
C PRO A 63 7.68 18.72 -9.90
N ARG A 64 8.10 19.16 -11.10
CA ARG A 64 7.18 19.85 -12.04
C ARG A 64 6.38 18.86 -12.88
N GLU A 65 6.92 17.69 -13.11
CA GLU A 65 6.26 16.62 -13.85
C GLU A 65 5.17 15.99 -12.93
N PRO A 66 3.91 15.85 -13.40
CA PRO A 66 2.81 15.37 -12.56
C PRO A 66 3.01 14.01 -11.89
N ASP A 67 3.59 13.03 -12.59
CA ASP A 67 3.84 11.69 -12.05
C ASP A 67 4.95 11.71 -10.99
N GLU A 68 6.01 12.48 -11.20
CA GLU A 68 7.06 12.70 -10.21
C GLU A 68 6.53 13.46 -8.98
N ALA A 69 5.68 14.48 -9.19
CA ALA A 69 5.03 15.20 -8.10
C ALA A 69 4.14 14.28 -7.26
N ARG A 70 3.36 13.43 -7.92
CA ARG A 70 2.53 12.40 -7.27
C ARG A 70 3.39 11.43 -6.44
N ALA A 71 4.49 10.92 -6.99
CA ALA A 71 5.40 10.04 -6.26
C ALA A 71 6.02 10.75 -5.04
N TRP A 72 6.45 12.00 -5.19
CA TRP A 72 6.98 12.80 -4.09
C TRP A 72 5.95 12.99 -2.97
N LEU A 73 4.70 13.32 -3.32
CA LEU A 73 3.60 13.49 -2.36
C LEU A 73 3.25 12.19 -1.64
N PHE A 74 3.28 11.04 -2.32
CA PHE A 74 3.12 9.73 -1.66
C PHE A 74 4.27 9.44 -0.69
N GLY A 75 5.49 9.88 -1.02
CA GLY A 75 6.63 9.87 -0.11
C GLY A 75 6.35 10.66 1.16
N VAL A 76 5.85 11.89 1.04
CA VAL A 76 5.45 12.74 2.16
C VAL A 76 4.36 12.07 3.00
N ALA A 77 3.28 11.62 2.36
CA ALA A 77 2.17 10.93 3.02
C ALA A 77 2.66 9.74 3.85
N ARG A 78 3.51 8.90 3.24
CA ARG A 78 4.13 7.77 3.94
C ARG A 78 4.93 8.20 5.17
N ARG A 79 5.69 9.30 5.09
CA ARG A 79 6.48 9.77 6.25
C ARG A 79 5.59 10.27 7.38
N LEU A 80 4.49 10.95 7.06
CA LEU A 80 3.49 11.37 8.04
C LEU A 80 2.84 10.16 8.73
N LEU A 81 2.42 9.15 7.96
CA LEU A 81 1.85 7.91 8.49
C LEU A 81 2.83 7.11 9.37
N LEU A 82 4.10 7.03 8.98
CA LEU A 82 5.12 6.39 9.82
C LEU A 82 5.43 7.20 11.08
N ALA A 83 5.30 8.53 11.04
CA ALA A 83 5.50 9.39 12.20
C ALA A 83 4.36 9.22 13.20
N SER A 84 3.10 9.17 12.74
CA SER A 84 1.94 8.93 13.61
C SER A 84 2.00 7.56 14.27
N GLN A 85 2.27 6.48 13.50
CA GLN A 85 2.42 5.14 14.07
C GLN A 85 3.51 5.06 15.15
N ARG A 86 4.66 5.71 14.96
CA ARG A 86 5.71 5.75 16.00
C ARG A 86 5.30 6.57 17.22
N ALA A 87 4.57 7.67 17.03
CA ALA A 87 4.05 8.47 18.12
C ALA A 87 3.03 7.67 18.94
N ASP A 88 2.16 6.93 18.27
CA ASP A 88 1.17 6.07 18.92
C ASP A 88 1.85 4.91 19.62
N GLN A 89 2.81 4.21 19.02
CA GLN A 89 3.57 3.15 19.70
C GLN A 89 4.29 3.66 20.96
N ARG A 90 4.88 4.87 20.93
CA ARG A 90 5.50 5.48 22.13
C ARG A 90 4.48 5.83 23.21
N ARG A 91 3.29 6.31 22.83
CA ARG A 91 2.19 6.62 23.76
C ARG A 91 1.57 5.35 24.34
N HIS A 92 1.40 4.29 23.54
CA HIS A 92 0.88 2.99 23.97
C HIS A 92 1.92 2.16 24.73
N ALA A 93 3.22 2.39 24.54
CA ALA A 93 4.26 1.86 25.43
C ALA A 93 4.16 2.43 26.86
N LEU A 94 3.47 3.56 27.04
CA LEU A 94 3.12 4.14 28.34
C LEU A 94 1.73 3.69 28.84
N THR A 95 0.90 3.11 27.97
CA THR A 95 -0.50 2.72 28.24
C THR A 95 -0.81 1.40 27.51
N LEU A 96 -0.45 0.27 28.12
CA LEU A 96 -0.70 -1.04 27.50
C LEU A 96 -2.20 -1.34 27.42
N ARG A 97 -2.61 -1.79 26.20
CA ARG A 97 -3.64 -2.80 25.87
C ARG A 97 -4.90 -2.27 25.14
N ILE A 98 -5.28 -3.01 24.07
CA ILE A 98 -6.53 -2.99 23.27
C ILE A 98 -6.48 -2.00 22.08
N ALA A 99 -6.76 -2.31 20.81
CA ALA A 99 -7.28 -3.50 20.13
C ALA A 99 -6.60 -3.66 18.74
N ASP A 100 -6.49 -4.91 18.33
CA ASP A 100 -6.22 -5.31 16.96
C ASP A 100 -7.52 -5.29 16.13
N ASP A 101 -7.33 -5.16 14.82
CA ASP A 101 -8.26 -5.48 13.74
C ASP A 101 -9.22 -4.38 13.20
N GLN A 102 -9.55 -4.57 11.92
CA GLN A 102 -10.62 -3.96 11.10
C GLN A 102 -10.21 -2.88 10.08
N VAL A 103 -9.73 -3.34 8.90
CA VAL A 103 -10.27 -2.85 7.61
C VAL A 103 -10.46 -4.06 6.68
N THR A 104 -11.65 -4.66 6.74
CA THR A 104 -12.16 -5.52 5.68
C THR A 104 -13.54 -5.02 5.28
N GLY A 105 -13.76 -4.79 3.98
CA GLY A 105 -15.09 -4.83 3.38
C GLY A 105 -15.65 -3.52 2.83
N ARG A 106 -15.58 -3.38 1.49
CA ARG A 106 -16.77 -3.13 0.66
C ARG A 106 -16.43 -3.39 -0.81
N LEU A 107 -16.76 -4.59 -1.29
CA LEU A 107 -17.11 -4.79 -2.70
C LEU A 107 -18.63 -4.85 -2.79
N GLY A 108 -19.18 -4.09 -3.73
CA GLY A 108 -20.61 -3.96 -3.97
C GLY A 108 -21.24 -5.30 -4.34
N SER A 109 -22.50 -5.44 -3.94
CA SER A 109 -23.32 -6.62 -4.18
C SER A 109 -23.60 -6.83 -5.66
N GLY A 110 -23.41 -8.06 -6.10
CA GLY A 110 -23.94 -8.58 -7.36
C GLY A 110 -22.89 -9.27 -8.21
N VAL A 111 -22.28 -10.37 -7.75
CA VAL A 111 -21.34 -11.12 -8.58
C VAL A 111 -21.33 -12.62 -8.25
N ASP A 112 -21.30 -13.38 -9.34
CA ASP A 112 -20.91 -14.78 -9.55
C ASP A 112 -20.08 -15.45 -8.43
N ALA A 113 -20.47 -16.66 -8.03
CA ALA A 113 -19.89 -17.38 -6.88
C ALA A 113 -18.38 -17.64 -7.03
N ASP A 114 -17.90 -17.82 -8.26
CA ASP A 114 -16.48 -18.07 -8.58
C ASP A 114 -15.61 -16.82 -8.38
N LEU A 115 -16.14 -15.64 -8.73
CA LEU A 115 -15.50 -14.34 -8.48
C LEU A 115 -15.40 -14.02 -6.99
N VAL A 116 -16.38 -14.45 -6.19
CA VAL A 116 -16.36 -14.30 -4.73
C VAL A 116 -15.28 -15.20 -4.11
N LEU A 117 -15.16 -16.46 -4.54
CA LEU A 117 -14.13 -17.40 -4.07
C LEU A 117 -12.72 -16.88 -4.36
N HIS A 118 -12.45 -16.45 -5.60
CA HIS A 118 -11.16 -15.87 -5.97
C HIS A 118 -10.84 -14.58 -5.20
N HIS A 119 -11.85 -13.75 -4.93
CA HIS A 119 -11.69 -12.54 -4.13
C HIS A 119 -11.34 -12.86 -2.67
N VAL A 120 -11.99 -13.87 -2.07
CA VAL A 120 -11.73 -14.31 -0.69
C VAL A 120 -10.30 -14.86 -0.54
N ASP A 121 -9.85 -15.67 -1.50
CA ASP A 121 -8.49 -16.23 -1.45
C ASP A 121 -7.42 -15.15 -1.65
N LEU A 122 -7.66 -14.16 -2.52
CA LEU A 122 -6.76 -13.03 -2.66
C LEU A 122 -6.70 -12.17 -1.39
N ALA A 123 -7.84 -11.87 -0.78
CA ALA A 123 -7.89 -11.10 0.45
C ALA A 123 -7.17 -11.83 1.60
N ARG A 124 -7.33 -13.16 1.70
CA ARG A 124 -6.60 -13.99 2.66
C ARG A 124 -5.10 -13.98 2.38
N ALA A 125 -4.70 -14.25 1.14
CA ALA A 125 -3.30 -14.28 0.73
C ALA A 125 -2.60 -12.93 0.97
N TRP A 126 -3.30 -11.83 0.71
CA TRP A 126 -2.82 -10.48 1.00
C TRP A 126 -2.52 -10.29 2.49
N ARG A 127 -3.45 -10.66 3.38
CA ARG A 127 -3.26 -10.55 4.84
C ARG A 127 -2.08 -11.37 5.38
N LEU A 128 -1.72 -12.47 4.71
CA LEU A 128 -0.56 -13.30 5.09
C LEU A 128 0.79 -12.71 4.66
N LEU A 129 0.80 -11.72 3.77
CA LEU A 129 2.03 -11.04 3.39
C LEU A 129 2.56 -10.16 4.53
N SER A 130 3.88 -10.04 4.62
CA SER A 130 4.50 -9.06 5.52
C SER A 130 4.10 -7.63 5.10
N PRO A 131 4.04 -6.68 6.04
CA PRO A 131 3.70 -5.29 5.74
C PRO A 131 4.59 -4.68 4.65
N VAL A 132 5.87 -5.05 4.63
CA VAL A 132 6.84 -4.61 3.62
C VAL A 132 6.49 -5.14 2.21
N HIS A 133 5.99 -6.37 2.10
CA HIS A 133 5.56 -6.94 0.83
C HIS A 133 4.23 -6.36 0.35
N GLN A 134 3.26 -6.20 1.25
CA GLN A 134 1.99 -5.53 0.95
C GLN A 134 2.24 -4.11 0.43
N GLU A 135 3.07 -3.33 1.14
CA GLU A 135 3.40 -1.96 0.75
C GLU A 135 4.05 -1.90 -0.63
N SER A 136 5.00 -2.81 -0.92
CA SER A 136 5.64 -2.88 -2.24
C SER A 136 4.69 -3.24 -3.38
N LEU A 137 3.71 -4.12 -3.14
CA LEU A 137 2.69 -4.45 -4.15
C LEU A 137 1.70 -3.32 -4.33
N ALA A 138 1.23 -2.71 -3.23
CA ALA A 138 0.29 -1.60 -3.26
C ALA A 138 0.82 -0.42 -4.10
N LEU A 139 2.10 -0.05 -3.91
CA LEU A 139 2.70 1.06 -4.65
C LEU A 139 2.66 0.88 -6.18
N VAL A 140 2.74 -0.35 -6.67
CA VAL A 140 2.74 -0.63 -8.12
C VAL A 140 1.34 -0.93 -8.63
N VAL A 141 0.58 -1.77 -7.93
CA VAL A 141 -0.71 -2.30 -8.41
C VAL A 141 -1.84 -1.31 -8.18
N TRP A 142 -1.78 -0.55 -7.09
CA TRP A 142 -2.88 0.33 -6.69
C TRP A 142 -2.56 1.79 -6.89
N ASP A 143 -1.32 2.18 -6.62
CA ASP A 143 -0.84 3.55 -6.71
C ASP A 143 -0.17 3.85 -8.06
N ASP A 144 -0.09 2.84 -8.95
CA ASP A 144 0.40 2.93 -10.33
C ASP A 144 1.79 3.59 -10.47
N LEU A 145 2.67 3.31 -9.52
CA LEU A 145 4.04 3.81 -9.55
C LEU A 145 4.98 2.88 -10.32
N THR A 146 5.91 3.49 -11.05
CA THR A 146 7.07 2.78 -11.58
C THR A 146 8.01 2.33 -10.46
N SER A 147 8.89 1.37 -10.74
CA SER A 147 9.86 0.89 -9.74
C SER A 147 10.79 1.97 -9.19
N PRO A 148 11.31 2.92 -10.00
CA PRO A 148 12.07 4.06 -9.48
C PRO A 148 11.26 4.95 -8.52
N GLN A 149 10.06 5.38 -8.92
CA GLN A 149 9.18 6.22 -8.09
C GLN A 149 8.81 5.54 -6.77
N ALA A 150 8.43 4.26 -6.81
CA ALA A 150 8.12 3.51 -5.61
C ALA A 150 9.34 3.36 -4.68
N ALA A 151 10.55 3.27 -5.24
CA ALA A 151 11.78 3.22 -4.45
C ALA A 151 12.04 4.54 -3.71
N GLU A 152 11.79 5.68 -4.35
CA GLU A 152 11.88 7.01 -3.74
C GLU A 152 10.89 7.16 -2.58
N VAL A 153 9.63 6.76 -2.76
CA VAL A 153 8.61 6.73 -1.71
C VAL A 153 9.09 5.92 -0.50
N LEU A 154 9.67 4.74 -0.75
CA LEU A 154 10.18 3.89 0.33
C LEU A 154 11.49 4.39 0.94
N GLY A 155 12.26 5.22 0.22
CA GLY A 155 13.60 5.67 0.60
C GLY A 155 14.65 4.56 0.47
N ILE A 156 14.57 3.77 -0.60
CA ILE A 156 15.52 2.69 -0.92
C ILE A 156 15.99 2.81 -2.37
N SER A 157 17.00 2.04 -2.78
CA SER A 157 17.43 2.03 -4.18
C SER A 157 16.41 1.33 -5.09
N ALA A 158 16.33 1.76 -6.36
CA ALA A 158 15.47 1.12 -7.35
C ALA A 158 15.77 -0.39 -7.54
N VAL A 159 17.04 -0.78 -7.41
CA VAL A 159 17.47 -2.19 -7.41
C VAL A 159 16.86 -2.94 -6.22
N ALA A 160 16.99 -2.38 -5.01
CA ALA A 160 16.42 -2.98 -3.80
C ALA A 160 14.89 -3.10 -3.88
N PHE A 161 14.22 -2.10 -4.46
CA PHE A 161 12.78 -2.14 -4.70
C PHE A 161 12.40 -3.29 -5.66
N ARG A 162 13.06 -3.43 -6.81
CA ARG A 162 12.78 -4.51 -7.75
C ARG A 162 12.96 -5.91 -7.13
N LEU A 163 14.02 -6.09 -6.35
CA LEU A 163 14.25 -7.33 -5.60
C LEU A 163 13.14 -7.60 -4.59
N ARG A 164 12.73 -6.57 -3.84
CA ARG A 164 11.64 -6.65 -2.86
C ARG A 164 10.30 -6.98 -3.55
N LEU A 165 9.99 -6.32 -4.65
CA LEU A 165 8.77 -6.56 -5.43
C LEU A 165 8.73 -7.98 -6.00
N SER A 166 9.85 -8.49 -6.51
CA SER A 166 9.97 -9.88 -6.96
C SER A 166 9.67 -10.87 -5.83
N ARG A 167 10.23 -10.65 -4.64
CA ARG A 167 9.97 -11.46 -3.44
C ARG A 167 8.51 -11.35 -2.98
N ALA A 168 7.93 -10.16 -3.02
CA ALA A 168 6.52 -9.93 -2.67
C ALA A 168 5.58 -10.70 -3.62
N ARG A 169 5.82 -10.64 -4.95
CA ARG A 169 5.05 -11.40 -5.95
C ARG A 169 5.20 -12.91 -5.76
N ARG A 170 6.40 -13.40 -5.41
CA ARG A 170 6.60 -14.83 -5.10
C ARG A 170 5.88 -15.23 -3.81
N ALA A 171 5.92 -14.40 -2.78
CA ALA A 171 5.19 -14.64 -1.55
C ALA A 171 3.68 -14.69 -1.79
N LEU A 172 3.13 -13.74 -2.55
CA LEU A 172 1.70 -13.72 -2.87
C LEU A 172 1.26 -14.99 -3.60
N ARG A 173 2.03 -15.42 -4.62
CA ARG A 173 1.75 -16.68 -5.34
C ARG A 173 1.73 -17.89 -4.43
N ARG A 174 2.69 -18.03 -3.51
CA ARG A 174 2.71 -19.15 -2.54
C ARG A 174 1.48 -19.19 -1.62
N HIS A 175 0.88 -18.04 -1.32
CA HIS A 175 -0.34 -17.99 -0.51
C HIS A 175 -1.62 -18.19 -1.32
N LEU A 176 -1.55 -18.03 -2.65
CA LEU A 176 -2.65 -18.29 -3.58
C LEU A 176 -2.65 -19.74 -4.09
N GLU A 177 -1.50 -20.42 -4.10
CA GLU A 177 -1.43 -21.83 -4.43
C GLU A 177 -2.20 -22.62 -3.36
N PRO A 178 -3.31 -23.30 -3.73
CA PRO A 178 -4.00 -24.17 -2.80
C PRO A 178 -2.98 -25.21 -2.33
N GLY A 179 -2.81 -25.29 -1.01
CA GLY A 179 -1.74 -26.08 -0.39
C GLY A 179 -1.63 -27.41 -1.09
N THR A 180 -0.46 -27.67 -1.67
CA THR A 180 -0.08 -29.01 -2.12
C THR A 180 -0.02 -29.86 -0.86
N SER A 181 -1.19 -30.31 -0.41
CA SER A 181 -1.30 -31.40 0.54
C SER A 181 -0.58 -32.54 -0.15
N PRO A 182 0.48 -33.11 0.45
CA PRO A 182 1.02 -34.34 -0.09
C PRO A 182 -0.13 -35.33 -0.06
N THR A 183 -0.66 -35.65 -1.23
CA THR A 183 -1.50 -36.82 -1.42
C THR A 183 -0.66 -37.95 -0.85
N THR A 184 -1.05 -38.44 0.33
CA THR A 184 -0.52 -39.68 0.86
C THR A 184 -0.94 -40.71 -0.16
N THR A 185 -0.07 -40.98 -1.13
CA THR A 185 -0.16 -42.15 -1.97
C THR A 185 -0.04 -43.30 -1.00
N THR A 186 -1.18 -43.81 -0.56
CA THR A 186 -1.28 -45.10 0.10
C THR A 186 -0.63 -46.10 -0.84
N THR A 187 0.61 -46.44 -0.51
CA THR A 187 1.30 -47.59 -1.04
C THR A 187 0.45 -48.79 -0.69
N THR A 188 -0.36 -49.27 -1.64
CA THR A 188 -0.89 -50.62 -1.60
C THR A 188 0.29 -51.55 -1.85
N THR A 189 1.02 -51.82 -0.78
CA THR A 189 1.93 -52.95 -0.67
C THR A 189 1.07 -54.21 -0.72
N THR A 190 0.84 -54.73 -1.92
CA THR A 190 0.42 -56.12 -2.13
C THR A 190 1.64 -57.00 -1.91
N THR A 191 1.93 -57.28 -0.64
CA THR A 191 2.87 -58.34 -0.25
C THR A 191 2.09 -59.63 -0.08
N ASP A 192 2.33 -60.53 -1.04
CA ASP A 192 2.64 -61.95 -0.86
C ASP A 192 1.88 -62.74 0.23
N ARG A 193 1.09 -63.73 -0.23
CA ARG A 193 1.03 -65.03 0.44
C ARG A 193 0.73 -66.14 -0.56
N ALA A 194 1.77 -66.57 -1.28
CA ALA A 194 1.86 -67.97 -1.69
C ALA A 194 2.12 -68.87 -0.45
N GLN A 195 1.78 -70.16 -0.59
CA GLN A 195 1.97 -71.27 0.37
C GLN A 195 0.84 -71.41 1.42
N GLN A 196 0.13 -72.54 1.59
CA GLN A 196 0.58 -73.95 1.56
C GLN A 196 -0.62 -74.92 1.64
N ARG A 197 -0.46 -76.11 1.01
CA ARG A 197 -0.87 -77.48 1.47
C ARG A 197 -2.37 -77.80 1.57
N SER A 198 -2.89 -78.73 0.74
CA SER A 198 -2.83 -80.21 0.85
C SER A 198 -3.97 -80.81 1.69
N THR A 199 -4.55 -81.92 1.17
CA THR A 199 -5.50 -82.89 1.78
C THR A 199 -7.00 -82.72 1.49
N ARG A 200 -7.51 -83.38 0.43
CA ARG A 200 -8.22 -84.67 0.51
C ARG A 200 -8.49 -85.25 -0.87
#